data_AF-A0A7K2XEW5-F1
#
_entry.id   AF-A0A7K2XEW5-F1
#
_cell.length_a   1.000
_cell.length_b   1.000
_cell.length_c   1.000
_cell.angle_alpha   90.00
_cell.angle_beta   90.00
_cell.angle_gamma   90.00
#
_symmetry.space_group_name_H-M   'P 1'
#
loop_
_entity.id
_entity.type
_entity.pdbx_description
1 polymer ?
#
loop_
_entity_poly.entity_id
_entity_poly.type
_entity_poly.pdbx_seq_one_letter_code
_entity_poly.pdbx_strand_id
1 'polypeptide(L)' 'MNDVPAVPKESVWDYPRPPAVVADGRRVTVAVGSEVVADTRAGLRVLETSHPPVFYVPLHDVRAELL' A
#
# COMPACT_ATOMS: atom_id res chain seq x y z
N MET A 1 -18.09 5.96 29.36
CA MET A 1 -16.90 6.19 28.51
C MET A 1 -16.55 4.86 27.90
N ASN A 2 -16.87 4.62 26.63
CA ASN A 2 -16.46 3.40 25.95
C ASN A 2 -15.01 3.57 25.50
N ASP A 3 -14.11 2.78 26.07
CA ASP A 3 -12.74 2.62 25.58
C ASP A 3 -12.81 1.84 24.25
N VAL A 4 -12.69 2.56 23.13
CA VAL A 4 -12.35 1.92 21.85
C VAL A 4 -10.86 1.59 21.92
N PRO A 5 -10.45 0.31 21.79
CA PRO A 5 -9.03 -0.01 21.80
C PRO A 5 -8.33 0.77 20.69
N ALA A 6 -7.25 1.47 21.05
CA ALA A 6 -6.48 2.24 20.10
C ALA A 6 -5.96 1.30 18.99
N VAL A 7 -6.24 1.65 17.73
CA VAL A 7 -5.64 0.96 16.59
C VAL A 7 -4.12 1.08 16.73
N PRO A 8 -3.37 -0.04 16.70
CA PRO A 8 -1.92 0.01 16.76
C PRO A 8 -1.38 0.94 15.68
N LYS A 9 -0.58 1.92 16.10
CA LYS A 9 0.07 2.84 15.16
C LYS A 9 1.23 2.10 14.51
N GLU A 10 1.20 1.97 13.19
CA GLU A 10 2.33 1.44 12.42
C GLU A 10 3.50 2.43 12.46
N SER A 11 4.71 1.93 12.70
CA SER A 11 5.96 2.70 12.71
C SER A 11 6.91 2.18 11.64
N VAL A 12 7.44 3.07 10.80
CA VAL A 12 8.44 2.72 9.77
C VAL A 12 9.77 2.22 10.36
N TRP A 13 10.00 2.45 11.66
CA TRP A 13 11.17 1.96 12.37
C TRP A 13 11.06 0.48 12.74
N ASP A 14 9.84 -0.08 12.74
CA ASP A 14 9.58 -1.48 13.05
C ASP A 14 9.71 -2.40 11.80
N TYR A 15 9.93 -1.82 10.61
CA TYR A 15 10.10 -2.59 9.38
C TYR A 15 11.42 -3.36 9.36
N PRO A 16 11.42 -4.61 8.85
CA PRO A 16 12.55 -5.52 8.98
C PRO A 16 13.75 -5.10 8.12
N ARG A 17 14.90 -5.67 8.48
CA ARG A 17 16.09 -5.70 7.63
C ARG A 17 16.49 -7.18 7.44
N PRO A 18 16.57 -7.71 6.21
CA PRO A 18 16.31 -7.05 4.92
C PRO A 18 14.84 -6.62 4.73
N PRO A 19 14.53 -5.73 3.77
CA PRO A 19 13.15 -5.31 3.47
C PRO A 19 12.24 -6.50 3.18
N ALA A 20 10.96 -6.39 3.57
CA ALA A 20 9.96 -7.43 3.36
C ALA A 20 8.90 -7.00 2.34
N VAL A 21 8.47 -7.95 1.51
CA VAL A 21 7.29 -7.80 0.64
C VAL A 21 6.13 -8.50 1.32
N VAL A 22 5.02 -7.79 1.52
CA VAL A 22 3.83 -8.28 2.22
C VAL A 22 2.60 -8.03 1.36
N ALA A 23 1.69 -9.01 1.27
CA ALA A 23 0.40 -8.82 0.62
C ALA A 23 -0.47 -7.82 1.41
N ASP A 24 -1.19 -6.96 0.69
CA ASP A 24 -2.08 -5.97 1.28
C ASP A 24 -3.44 -5.96 0.56
N GLY A 25 -4.47 -6.37 1.29
CA GLY A 25 -5.86 -6.44 0.80
C GLY A 25 -6.61 -5.10 0.83
N ARG A 26 -5.99 -4.02 1.32
CA ARG A 26 -6.58 -2.68 1.27
C ARG A 26 -6.70 -2.25 -0.19
N ARG A 27 -7.69 -1.40 -0.46
CA ARG A 27 -7.87 -0.83 -1.80
C ARG A 27 -6.78 0.21 -2.06
N VAL A 28 -6.02 0.03 -3.13
CA VAL A 28 -5.03 0.99 -3.63
C VAL A 28 -5.58 1.59 -4.91
N THR A 29 -5.69 2.92 -4.94
CA THR A 29 -6.08 3.67 -6.13
C THR A 29 -4.92 4.59 -6.51
N VAL A 30 -4.44 4.47 -7.75
CA VAL A 30 -3.41 5.34 -8.33
C VAL A 30 -4.11 6.28 -9.31
N ALA A 31 -3.94 7.59 -9.12
CA ALA A 31 -4.55 8.60 -9.97
C ALA A 31 -3.56 9.67 -10.39
N VAL A 32 -3.77 10.21 -11.59
CA VAL A 32 -3.08 11.40 -12.11
C VAL A 32 -4.14 12.46 -12.37
N GLY A 33 -4.20 13.48 -11.52
CA GLY A 33 -5.32 14.42 -11.52
C GLY A 33 -6.64 13.70 -11.17
N SER A 34 -7.64 13.80 -12.04
CA SER A 34 -8.94 13.12 -11.90
C SER A 34 -8.98 11.73 -12.53
N GLU A 35 -7.93 11.33 -13.25
CA GLU A 35 -7.89 10.07 -13.99
C GLU A 35 -7.33 8.94 -13.12
N VAL A 36 -8.10 7.88 -12.92
CA VAL A 36 -7.63 6.68 -12.21
C VAL A 36 -6.87 5.80 -13.19
N VAL A 37 -5.58 5.56 -12.90
CA VAL A 37 -4.66 4.75 -13.71
C VAL A 37 -4.64 3.29 -13.25
N ALA A 38 -4.85 3.04 -11.95
CA ALA A 38 -4.98 1.70 -11.40
C ALA A 38 -5.90 1.68 -10.18
N ASP A 39 -6.65 0.60 -10.00
CA ASP A 39 -7.50 0.35 -8.83
C ASP A 39 -7.48 -1.13 -8.47
N THR A 40 -6.91 -1.48 -7.31
CA THR A 40 -6.71 -2.89 -6.93
C THR A 40 -6.99 -3.13 -5.45
N ARG A 41 -7.31 -4.38 -5.11
CA ARG A 41 -7.26 -4.93 -3.74
C ARG A 41 -6.22 -6.04 -3.60
N ALA A 42 -5.41 -6.28 -4.64
CA ALA A 42 -4.36 -7.30 -4.68
C ALA A 42 -2.98 -6.64 -4.68
N GLY A 43 -2.81 -5.60 -3.84
CA GLY A 43 -1.55 -4.88 -3.72
C GLY A 43 -0.50 -5.68 -2.97
N LEU A 44 0.77 -5.39 -3.28
CA LEU A 44 1.90 -5.76 -2.43
C LEU A 44 2.48 -4.48 -1.85
N ARG A 45 2.91 -4.52 -0.58
CA ARG A 45 3.66 -3.44 0.05
C ARG A 45 5.08 -3.88 0.36
N VAL A 46 6.05 -3.03 0.04
CA VAL A 46 7.44 -3.18 0.45
C VAL A 46 7.67 -2.39 1.72
N LEU A 47 8.12 -3.07 2.76
CA LEU A 47 8.40 -2.52 4.08
C LEU A 47 9.92 -2.39 4.25
N GLU A 48 10.41 -1.16 4.18
CA GLU A 48 11.83 -0.82 4.31
C GLU A 48 12.02 0.13 5.49
N THR A 49 12.92 -0.21 6.42
CA THR A 49 13.16 0.59 7.63
C THR A 49 13.33 2.08 7.29
N SER A 50 12.67 2.94 8.07
CA SER A 50 12.67 4.41 7.96
C SER A 50 11.97 5.02 6.73
N HIS A 51 11.45 4.21 5.81
CA HIS A 51 10.72 4.69 4.62
C HIS A 51 9.22 4.35 4.71
N PRO A 52 8.33 5.22 4.20
CA PRO A 52 6.93 4.85 3.99
C PRO A 52 6.81 3.63 3.07
N PRO A 53 5.79 2.77 3.24
CA PRO A 53 5.57 1.64 2.34
C PRO A 53 5.43 2.06 0.88
N VAL A 54 6.10 1.32 0.00
CA VAL A 54 5.89 1.40 -1.45
C VAL A 54 4.90 0.32 -1.86
N PHE A 55 3.90 0.68 -2.67
CA PHE A 55 2.90 -0.26 -3.17
C PHE A 55 3.20 -0.67 -4.61
N TYR A 56 3.16 -1.98 -4.86
CA TYR A 56 3.09 -2.56 -6.19
C TYR A 56 1.65 -3.01 -6.44
N VAL A 57 1.14 -2.68 -7.62
CA VAL A 57 -0.20 -3.09 -8.08
C VAL A 57 -0.04 -4.09 -9.23
N PRO A 58 -0.93 -5.09 -9.37
CA PRO A 58 -0.88 -6.03 -10.48
C PRO A 58 -1.11 -5.31 -11.82
N LEU A 59 -0.35 -5.68 -12.85
CA LEU A 59 -0.45 -5.04 -14.16
C LEU A 59 -1.86 -5.16 -14.78
N HIS A 60 -2.58 -6.25 -14.50
CA HIS A 60 -3.95 -6.44 -15.02
C HIS A 60 -5.00 -5.51 -14.38
N ASP A 61 -4.67 -4.88 -13.26
CA ASP A 61 -5.50 -3.84 -12.62
C ASP A 61 -5.06 -2.42 -13.03
N VAL A 62 -4.04 -2.30 -13.88
CA VAL A 62 -3.59 -1.04 -14.47
C VAL A 62 -4.28 -0.85 -15.82
N ARG A 63 -4.75 0.37 -16.06
CA ARG A 63 -5.30 0.78 -17.34
C ARG A 63 -4.17 1.00 -18.35
N ALA A 64 -3.82 -0.07 -19.05
CA ALA A 64 -2.68 -0.11 -19.96
C ALA A 64 -2.75 0.91 -21.10
N GLU A 65 -3.95 1.40 -21.46
CA GLU A 65 -4.14 2.46 -22.45
C GLU A 65 -3.65 3.84 -21.99
N LEU A 66 -3.28 3.99 -20.71
CA LEU A 66 -2.75 5.22 -20.10
C LEU A 66 -1.24 5.17 -19.84
N LEU A 67 -0.55 4.12 -20.30
CA LEU A 67 0.90 3.89 -20.09
C LEU A 67 1.75 4.30 -21.30
#